data_AF-A0A7K1GSI5-F1
#
_entry.id   AF-A0A7K1GSI5-F1
#
_cell.length_a   1.000
_cell.length_b   1.000
_cell.length_c   1.000
_cell.angle_alpha   90.00
_cell.angle_beta   90.00
_cell.angle_gamma   90.00
#
_symmetry.space_group_name_H-M   'P 1'
#
loop_
_entity.id
_entity.type
_entity.pdbx_description
1 polymer ?
#
loop_
_entity_poly.entity_id
_entity_poly.type
_entity_poly.pdbx_seq_one_letter_code
_entity_poly.pdbx_strand_id
1 'polypeptide(L)'
;MNLSTMLLSLKNNMRIYVAAFLAAIPEIYAIEGYRSFPFYFVAGLLILLIAHRLRVNKPSQWGIDCAALSIFFVVFGNFGFSSMLWVLWITLIGFVFLRSKPDFKILKVFAINLVLFVTLFSVVELPLRISENPDDHPNFNLGVESKSQNFVRLNEKSYFKKALEQSKNDSSVLGPNKEFIDVMTEQIKSSGDLVFLDDYPGNYIKIKSGQRLTVGSTGIRQKRVLVFGGSTVFCAEVPDSMTIPSQLQKIILDNKFDIDVLNYGIPGIRIENQFQILETIQDLGPGDTVVFYDGINDLNTVFRLGLESNKSVIPLGFVKEVAAWVESHSLLARGLISGYIDSSGISKNFLSTDAENEVADLWVKNDEAAREYVKSKGASFVHILQPNWVTYQGGVEATKDNKRWSDMKTIQNYFEKYSTPVTKIENFTKKLDGLTSTPYIDWAHLDEIGNKKIAEEMFAVLEPLLVAKDK
;
A
#
# COMPACT_ATOMS: atom_id res chain seq x y z
N MET A 1 -42.88 15.87 12.20
CA MET A 1 -41.65 15.89 11.38
C MET A 1 -42.04 16.29 9.97
N ASN A 2 -41.53 17.40 9.43
CA ASN A 2 -42.04 17.98 8.18
C ASN A 2 -41.51 17.19 6.96
N LEU A 3 -42.32 17.11 5.90
CA LEU A 3 -42.03 16.38 4.66
C LEU A 3 -40.70 16.82 4.02
N SER A 4 -40.31 18.09 4.19
CA SER A 4 -39.01 18.59 3.73
C SER A 4 -37.83 17.98 4.51
N THR A 5 -37.98 17.75 5.81
CA THR A 5 -36.95 17.13 6.67
C THR A 5 -36.82 15.64 6.38
N MET A 6 -37.94 14.99 6.05
CA MET A 6 -37.98 13.58 5.64
C MET A 6 -37.39 13.39 4.23
N LEU A 7 -37.66 14.31 3.30
CA LEU A 7 -37.09 14.31 1.95
C LEU A 7 -35.60 14.68 1.93
N LEU A 8 -35.13 15.56 2.82
CA LEU A 8 -33.71 15.87 2.97
C LEU A 8 -32.93 14.68 3.56
N SER A 9 -33.53 14.00 4.54
CA SER A 9 -33.01 12.73 5.10
C SER A 9 -32.99 11.62 4.04
N LEU A 10 -34.05 11.46 3.24
CA LEU A 10 -34.06 10.52 2.11
C LEU A 10 -33.02 10.86 1.04
N LYS A 11 -32.82 12.15 0.72
CA LYS A 11 -31.86 12.58 -0.30
C LYS A 11 -30.40 12.37 0.15
N ASN A 12 -30.11 12.54 1.44
CA ASN A 12 -28.81 12.24 2.03
C ASN A 12 -28.59 10.72 2.16
N ASN A 13 -29.61 9.97 2.55
CA ASN A 13 -29.52 8.50 2.66
C ASN A 13 -29.47 7.80 1.29
N MET A 14 -30.12 8.35 0.26
CA MET A 14 -30.09 7.79 -1.09
C MET A 14 -28.69 7.88 -1.74
N ARG A 15 -27.88 8.89 -1.38
CA ARG A 15 -26.47 8.95 -1.77
C ARG A 15 -25.63 7.87 -1.07
N ILE A 16 -25.97 7.55 0.19
CA ILE A 16 -25.33 6.50 0.99
C ILE A 16 -25.70 5.11 0.48
N TYR A 17 -26.96 4.88 0.07
CA TYR A 17 -27.38 3.63 -0.56
C TYR A 17 -26.75 3.42 -1.94
N VAL A 18 -26.50 4.50 -2.70
CA VAL A 18 -25.77 4.42 -3.98
C VAL A 18 -24.29 4.09 -3.75
N ALA A 19 -23.65 4.66 -2.73
CA ALA A 19 -22.28 4.29 -2.34
C ALA A 19 -22.18 2.84 -1.85
N ALA A 20 -23.06 2.41 -0.94
CA ALA A 20 -23.16 1.02 -0.46
C ALA A 20 -23.45 0.02 -1.58
N PHE A 21 -24.21 0.43 -2.59
CA PHE A 21 -24.52 -0.38 -3.77
C PHE A 21 -23.36 -0.45 -4.77
N LEU A 22 -22.62 0.65 -4.95
CA LEU A 22 -21.33 0.66 -5.67
C LEU A 22 -20.30 -0.27 -5.02
N ALA A 23 -20.38 -0.44 -3.70
CA ALA A 23 -19.51 -1.33 -2.92
C ALA A 23 -19.85 -2.83 -2.97
N ALA A 24 -20.80 -3.25 -3.81
CA ALA A 24 -21.14 -4.68 -3.95
C ALA A 24 -20.67 -5.28 -5.28
N ILE A 25 -19.97 -4.52 -6.14
CA ILE A 25 -19.74 -4.90 -7.54
C ILE A 25 -18.30 -5.38 -7.84
N PRO A 26 -17.22 -4.76 -7.34
CA PRO A 26 -15.84 -5.14 -7.57
C PRO A 26 -15.29 -6.56 -7.45
N GLU A 27 -15.91 -7.50 -6.73
CA GLU A 27 -15.48 -8.92 -6.86
C GLU A 27 -15.65 -9.44 -8.30
N ILE A 28 -16.46 -8.76 -9.11
CA ILE A 28 -16.63 -9.02 -10.55
C ILE A 28 -15.37 -8.68 -11.37
N TYR A 29 -14.52 -7.76 -10.90
CA TYR A 29 -13.44 -7.18 -11.70
C TYR A 29 -12.03 -7.69 -11.33
N ALA A 30 -11.89 -8.46 -10.25
CA ALA A 30 -10.59 -8.85 -9.68
C ALA A 30 -10.01 -10.18 -10.18
N ILE A 31 -10.71 -10.93 -11.04
CA ILE A 31 -10.28 -12.28 -11.49
C ILE A 31 -9.98 -12.27 -12.99
N GLU A 32 -8.95 -13.00 -13.41
CA GLU A 32 -8.50 -13.23 -14.81
C GLU A 32 -9.62 -13.59 -15.82
N GLY A 33 -10.83 -13.88 -15.36
CA GLY A 33 -12.02 -14.15 -16.17
C GLY A 33 -12.52 -12.98 -17.03
N TYR A 34 -12.00 -11.75 -16.86
CA TYR A 34 -12.48 -10.58 -17.60
C TYR A 34 -12.25 -10.67 -19.12
N ARG A 35 -11.18 -11.33 -19.59
CA ARG A 35 -10.90 -11.47 -21.03
C ARG A 35 -12.00 -12.25 -21.76
N SER A 36 -12.69 -13.13 -21.05
CA SER A 36 -13.74 -14.00 -21.59
C SER A 36 -15.15 -13.45 -21.34
N PHE A 37 -15.29 -12.43 -20.49
CA PHE A 37 -16.58 -11.89 -20.05
C PHE A 37 -17.45 -11.30 -21.18
N PRO A 38 -16.94 -10.47 -22.11
CA PRO A 38 -17.74 -9.94 -23.20
C PRO A 38 -18.35 -11.06 -24.07
N PHE A 39 -17.60 -12.16 -24.25
CA PHE A 39 -18.05 -13.31 -25.03
C PHE A 39 -19.21 -14.05 -24.34
N TYR A 40 -19.09 -14.32 -23.04
CA TYR A 40 -20.15 -14.99 -22.30
C TYR A 40 -21.40 -14.11 -22.11
N PHE A 41 -21.22 -12.79 -21.94
CA PHE A 41 -22.34 -11.84 -21.84
C PHE A 41 -23.14 -11.76 -23.15
N VAL A 42 -22.46 -11.62 -24.28
CA VAL A 42 -23.10 -11.61 -25.60
C VAL A 42 -23.78 -12.96 -25.90
N ALA A 43 -23.14 -14.07 -25.56
CA ALA A 43 -23.73 -15.40 -25.71
C ALA A 43 -25.00 -15.57 -24.84
N GLY A 44 -24.96 -15.13 -23.58
CA GLY A 44 -26.11 -15.17 -22.67
C GLY A 44 -27.28 -14.32 -23.16
N LEU A 45 -27.01 -13.11 -23.66
CA LEU A 45 -28.04 -12.24 -24.25
C LEU A 45 -28.65 -12.84 -25.52
N LEU A 46 -27.85 -13.48 -26.37
CA LEU A 46 -28.32 -14.20 -27.56
C LEU A 46 -29.21 -15.38 -27.18
N ILE A 47 -28.83 -16.17 -26.18
CA ILE A 47 -29.64 -17.29 -25.67
C ILE A 47 -30.99 -16.77 -25.15
N LEU A 48 -31.01 -15.67 -24.39
CA LEU A 48 -32.24 -15.04 -23.92
C LEU A 48 -33.11 -14.53 -25.07
N LEU A 49 -32.52 -13.84 -26.05
CA LEU A 49 -33.23 -13.34 -27.23
C LEU A 49 -33.85 -14.46 -28.06
N ILE A 50 -33.12 -15.57 -28.23
CA ILE A 50 -33.58 -16.75 -28.95
C ILE A 50 -34.68 -17.46 -28.16
N ALA A 51 -34.48 -17.69 -26.85
CA ALA A 51 -35.48 -18.32 -25.99
C ALA A 51 -36.79 -17.50 -25.93
N HIS A 52 -36.67 -16.17 -25.88
CA HIS A 52 -37.79 -15.24 -25.90
C HIS A 52 -38.53 -15.23 -27.25
N ARG A 53 -37.81 -15.24 -28.38
CA ARG A 53 -38.42 -15.32 -29.72
C ARG A 53 -39.11 -16.65 -30.00
N LEU A 54 -38.62 -17.74 -29.42
CA LEU A 54 -39.09 -19.09 -29.73
C LEU A 54 -40.30 -19.55 -28.90
N ARG A 55 -40.78 -18.79 -27.89
CA ARG A 55 -41.82 -19.28 -26.97
C ARG A 55 -42.94 -18.28 -26.64
N VAL A 56 -44.12 -18.85 -26.43
CA VAL A 56 -45.41 -18.18 -26.18
C VAL A 56 -45.43 -17.48 -24.82
N ASN A 57 -45.77 -16.19 -24.84
CA ASN A 57 -45.94 -15.25 -23.71
C ASN A 57 -46.73 -15.81 -22.51
N LYS A 58 -46.06 -16.46 -21.55
CA LYS A 58 -46.59 -16.68 -20.20
C LYS A 58 -45.96 -15.69 -19.22
N PRO A 59 -46.75 -14.91 -18.44
CA PRO A 59 -46.25 -13.83 -17.57
C PRO A 59 -45.23 -14.23 -16.49
N SER A 60 -45.08 -15.52 -16.19
CA SER A 60 -44.14 -16.06 -15.19
C SER A 60 -42.85 -16.63 -15.80
N GLN A 61 -42.73 -16.70 -17.13
CA GLN A 61 -41.65 -17.42 -17.81
C GLN A 61 -40.29 -16.71 -17.69
N TRP A 62 -40.28 -15.37 -17.60
CA TRP A 62 -39.05 -14.59 -17.47
C TRP A 62 -38.23 -14.98 -16.22
N GLY A 63 -38.88 -15.38 -15.13
CA GLY A 63 -38.18 -15.82 -13.91
C GLY A 63 -37.46 -17.15 -14.11
N ILE A 64 -38.03 -18.05 -14.91
CA ILE A 64 -37.43 -19.34 -15.27
C ILE A 64 -36.23 -19.11 -16.20
N ASP A 65 -36.36 -18.21 -17.16
CA ASP A 65 -35.28 -17.89 -18.11
C ASP A 65 -34.10 -17.20 -17.40
N CYS A 66 -34.37 -16.28 -16.45
CA CYS A 66 -33.36 -15.69 -15.58
C CYS A 66 -32.67 -16.72 -14.68
N ALA A 67 -33.43 -17.65 -14.09
CA ALA A 67 -32.87 -18.71 -13.25
C ALA A 67 -31.99 -19.67 -14.06
N ALA A 68 -32.42 -20.06 -15.27
CA ALA A 68 -31.63 -20.91 -16.16
C ALA A 68 -30.33 -20.24 -16.60
N LEU A 69 -30.38 -18.94 -16.93
CA LEU A 69 -29.20 -18.17 -17.29
C LEU A 69 -28.23 -18.02 -16.12
N SER A 70 -28.78 -17.81 -14.92
CA SER A 70 -28.01 -17.70 -13.69
C SER A 70 -27.29 -19.02 -13.37
N ILE A 71 -27.97 -20.16 -13.52
CA ILE A 71 -27.36 -21.50 -13.40
C ILE A 71 -26.27 -21.70 -14.47
N PHE A 72 -26.49 -21.27 -15.71
CA PHE A 72 -25.50 -21.35 -16.77
C PHE A 72 -24.21 -20.58 -16.39
N PHE A 73 -24.33 -19.33 -15.92
CA PHE A 73 -23.16 -18.56 -15.50
C PHE A 73 -22.45 -19.13 -14.26
N VAL A 74 -23.19 -19.71 -13.31
CA VAL A 74 -22.62 -20.41 -12.15
C VAL A 74 -21.83 -21.63 -12.60
N VAL A 75 -22.39 -22.47 -13.47
CA VAL A 75 -21.80 -23.75 -13.89
C VAL A 75 -20.60 -23.54 -14.82
N PHE A 76 -20.69 -22.60 -15.76
CA PHE A 76 -19.68 -22.43 -16.82
C PHE A 76 -18.68 -21.31 -16.55
N GLY A 77 -18.97 -20.37 -15.65
CA GLY A 77 -18.12 -19.20 -15.42
C GLY A 77 -17.05 -19.37 -14.34
N ASN A 78 -17.04 -20.49 -13.59
CA ASN A 78 -16.15 -20.70 -12.44
C ASN A 78 -16.17 -19.52 -11.44
N PHE A 79 -17.30 -18.83 -11.32
CA PHE A 79 -17.49 -17.67 -10.44
C PHE A 79 -17.95 -18.17 -9.06
N GLY A 80 -17.14 -17.95 -8.02
CA GLY A 80 -17.44 -18.31 -6.62
C GLY A 80 -18.55 -17.47 -5.98
N PHE A 81 -18.30 -16.85 -4.82
CA PHE A 81 -19.27 -16.03 -4.06
C PHE A 81 -19.95 -14.93 -4.92
N SER A 82 -19.24 -14.45 -5.94
CA SER A 82 -19.71 -13.48 -6.94
C SER A 82 -20.91 -13.99 -7.77
N SER A 83 -21.16 -15.31 -7.82
CA SER A 83 -22.27 -15.90 -8.57
C SER A 83 -23.66 -15.51 -8.04
N MET A 84 -23.82 -15.27 -6.74
CA MET A 84 -25.11 -14.82 -6.18
C MET A 84 -25.44 -13.38 -6.58
N LEU A 85 -24.43 -12.51 -6.65
CA LEU A 85 -24.59 -11.14 -7.17
C LEU A 85 -24.93 -11.15 -8.66
N TRP A 86 -24.36 -12.10 -9.43
CA TRP A 86 -24.73 -12.32 -10.83
C TRP A 86 -26.17 -12.80 -11.01
N VAL A 87 -26.61 -13.76 -10.20
CA VAL A 87 -28.01 -14.23 -10.20
C VAL A 87 -28.95 -13.06 -9.93
N LEU A 88 -28.61 -12.23 -8.92
CA LEU A 88 -29.37 -11.03 -8.59
C LEU A 88 -29.40 -10.04 -9.75
N TRP A 89 -28.27 -9.78 -10.40
CA TRP A 89 -28.15 -8.83 -11.52
C TRP A 89 -28.93 -9.28 -12.77
N ILE A 90 -28.79 -10.54 -13.16
CA ILE A 90 -29.52 -11.12 -14.30
C ILE A 90 -31.03 -11.12 -14.03
N THR A 91 -31.42 -11.45 -12.80
CA THR A 91 -32.82 -11.41 -12.36
C THR A 91 -33.36 -9.97 -12.37
N LEU A 92 -32.54 -8.99 -12.00
CA LEU A 92 -32.89 -7.57 -12.03
C LEU A 92 -33.08 -7.06 -13.47
N ILE A 93 -32.17 -7.40 -14.39
CA ILE A 93 -32.28 -7.07 -15.81
C ILE A 93 -33.52 -7.72 -16.42
N GLY A 94 -33.74 -9.01 -16.17
CA GLY A 94 -34.94 -9.69 -16.65
C GLY A 94 -36.23 -9.11 -16.08
N PHE A 95 -36.24 -8.75 -14.79
CA PHE A 95 -37.36 -8.05 -14.16
C PHE A 95 -37.65 -6.68 -14.83
N VAL A 96 -36.61 -5.95 -15.25
CA VAL A 96 -36.73 -4.65 -15.92
C VAL A 96 -37.24 -4.79 -17.35
N PHE A 97 -36.61 -5.63 -18.16
CA PHE A 97 -36.83 -5.68 -19.60
C PHE A 97 -37.89 -6.69 -20.04
N LEU A 98 -38.05 -7.81 -19.33
CA LEU A 98 -38.92 -8.91 -19.76
C LEU A 98 -40.30 -8.89 -19.07
N ARG A 99 -40.45 -8.14 -17.96
CA ARG A 99 -41.75 -8.03 -17.26
C ARG A 99 -42.62 -6.92 -17.83
N SER A 100 -43.71 -7.32 -18.47
CA SER A 100 -44.65 -6.43 -19.17
C SER A 100 -45.66 -5.70 -18.27
N LYS A 101 -45.95 -6.20 -17.06
CA LYS A 101 -47.02 -5.64 -16.19
C LYS A 101 -46.52 -4.62 -15.14
N PRO A 102 -47.34 -3.60 -14.78
CA PRO A 102 -46.90 -2.40 -14.08
C PRO A 102 -46.98 -2.48 -12.54
N ASP A 103 -47.30 -3.63 -11.95
CA ASP A 103 -47.70 -3.72 -10.53
C ASP A 103 -46.60 -3.30 -9.53
N PHE A 104 -45.36 -3.15 -10.00
CA PHE A 104 -44.21 -2.71 -9.21
C PHE A 104 -43.51 -1.49 -9.84
N LYS A 105 -44.27 -0.43 -10.19
CA LYS A 105 -43.72 0.76 -10.87
C LYS A 105 -42.46 1.33 -10.19
N ILE A 106 -42.47 1.44 -8.86
CA ILE A 106 -41.33 1.99 -8.09
C ILE A 106 -40.10 1.08 -8.18
N LEU A 107 -40.27 -0.23 -7.99
CA LEU A 107 -39.17 -1.19 -8.08
C LEU A 107 -38.63 -1.29 -9.50
N LYS A 108 -39.49 -1.20 -10.52
CA LYS A 108 -39.08 -1.19 -11.93
C LYS A 108 -38.29 0.07 -12.27
N VAL A 109 -38.71 1.24 -11.80
CA VAL A 109 -37.95 2.50 -11.98
C VAL A 109 -36.60 2.43 -11.26
N PHE A 110 -36.56 1.93 -10.03
CA PHE A 110 -35.32 1.73 -9.29
C PHE A 110 -34.37 0.80 -10.05
N ALA A 111 -34.85 -0.36 -10.49
CA ALA A 111 -34.06 -1.33 -11.23
C ALA A 111 -33.59 -0.81 -12.60
N ILE A 112 -34.42 -0.06 -13.33
CA ILE A 112 -34.01 0.62 -14.58
C ILE A 112 -32.86 1.59 -14.32
N ASN A 113 -33.01 2.47 -13.33
CA ASN A 113 -31.97 3.44 -12.98
C ASN A 113 -30.67 2.76 -12.55
N LEU A 114 -30.78 1.63 -11.86
CA LEU A 114 -29.63 0.83 -11.43
C LEU A 114 -28.87 0.24 -12.63
N VAL A 115 -29.59 -0.37 -13.57
CA VAL A 115 -29.00 -0.93 -14.80
C VAL A 115 -28.35 0.17 -15.64
N LEU A 116 -29.03 1.31 -15.82
CA LEU A 116 -28.48 2.46 -16.54
C LEU A 116 -27.20 2.98 -15.86
N PHE A 117 -27.22 3.12 -14.54
CA PHE A 117 -26.08 3.58 -13.77
C PHE A 117 -24.88 2.64 -13.90
N VAL A 118 -25.05 1.34 -13.68
CA VAL A 118 -23.95 0.35 -13.80
C VAL A 118 -23.42 0.30 -15.23
N THR A 119 -24.29 0.38 -16.24
CA THR A 119 -23.88 0.40 -17.64
C THR A 119 -23.03 1.62 -17.95
N LEU A 120 -23.51 2.82 -17.59
CA LEU A 120 -22.78 4.07 -17.80
C LEU A 120 -21.46 4.09 -17.03
N PHE A 121 -21.45 3.64 -15.78
CA PHE A 121 -20.25 3.52 -14.97
C PHE A 121 -19.22 2.59 -15.62
N SER A 122 -19.64 1.41 -16.08
CA SER A 122 -18.77 0.44 -16.75
C SER A 122 -18.20 0.97 -18.07
N VAL A 123 -18.99 1.72 -18.83
CA VAL A 123 -18.56 2.36 -20.09
C VAL A 123 -17.46 3.40 -19.86
N VAL A 124 -17.42 4.04 -18.68
CA VAL A 124 -16.36 5.01 -18.32
C VAL A 124 -15.17 4.32 -17.67
N GLU A 125 -15.40 3.39 -16.74
CA GLU A 125 -14.36 2.66 -16.00
C GLU A 125 -13.51 1.76 -16.91
N LEU A 126 -14.11 1.11 -17.89
CA LEU A 126 -13.41 0.16 -18.76
C LEU A 126 -12.31 0.84 -19.61
N PRO A 127 -12.57 1.95 -20.32
CA PRO A 127 -11.51 2.70 -20.99
C PRO A 127 -10.40 3.16 -20.04
N LEU A 128 -10.73 3.61 -18.82
CA LEU A 128 -9.74 4.02 -17.83
C LEU A 128 -8.79 2.86 -17.49
N ARG A 129 -9.33 1.66 -17.26
CA ARG A 129 -8.55 0.45 -16.98
C ARG A 129 -7.73 -0.06 -18.16
N ILE A 130 -8.25 0.08 -19.39
CA ILE A 130 -7.51 -0.28 -20.61
C ILE A 130 -6.38 0.72 -20.88
N SER A 131 -6.58 1.99 -20.51
CA SER A 131 -5.56 3.04 -20.67
C SER A 131 -4.52 3.05 -19.55
N GLU A 132 -4.79 2.41 -18.42
CA GLU A 132 -3.83 2.26 -17.33
C GLU A 132 -2.72 1.30 -17.80
N ASN A 133 -1.49 1.82 -17.92
CA ASN A 133 -0.36 0.98 -18.25
C ASN A 133 -0.14 0.02 -17.07
N PRO A 134 0.07 -1.30 -17.28
CA PRO A 134 0.43 -2.20 -16.19
C PRO A 134 1.69 -1.76 -15.42
N ASP A 135 2.53 -0.93 -16.04
CA ASP A 135 3.69 -0.29 -15.40
C ASP A 135 3.36 0.96 -14.56
N ASP A 136 2.14 1.52 -14.68
CA ASP A 136 1.67 2.69 -13.91
C ASP A 136 1.00 2.28 -12.59
N HIS A 137 1.35 1.10 -12.04
CA HIS A 137 0.68 0.53 -10.89
C HIS A 137 0.59 1.54 -9.72
N PRO A 138 -0.63 1.94 -9.30
CA PRO A 138 -0.85 3.08 -8.42
C PRO A 138 -0.46 2.84 -6.95
N ASN A 139 0.02 1.64 -6.60
CA ASN A 139 0.53 1.39 -5.24
C ASN A 139 1.82 2.16 -4.94
N PHE A 140 2.49 2.73 -5.96
CA PHE A 140 3.58 3.70 -5.77
C PHE A 140 3.12 5.15 -5.62
N ASN A 141 1.85 5.45 -5.92
CA ASN A 141 1.27 6.78 -5.78
C ASN A 141 0.14 6.74 -4.76
N LEU A 142 0.53 6.76 -3.47
CA LEU A 142 -0.35 6.94 -2.31
C LEU A 142 -1.08 8.31 -2.35
N GLY A 143 -2.02 8.48 -3.28
CA GLY A 143 -2.93 9.63 -3.32
C GLY A 143 -2.31 10.94 -3.80
N VAL A 144 -1.13 10.91 -4.44
CA VAL A 144 -0.62 12.07 -5.17
C VAL A 144 -0.98 11.86 -6.64
N GLU A 145 -2.02 12.55 -7.13
CA GLU A 145 -2.06 12.92 -8.55
C GLU A 145 -0.84 13.84 -8.77
N SER A 146 0.32 13.24 -8.99
CA SER A 146 1.57 13.96 -9.19
C SER A 146 1.62 14.43 -10.65
N LYS A 147 0.89 15.51 -10.91
CA LYS A 147 1.42 16.57 -11.78
C LYS A 147 2.57 17.32 -11.08
N SER A 148 2.99 16.92 -9.87
CA SER A 148 4.14 17.50 -9.19
C SER A 148 5.41 17.03 -9.89
N GLN A 149 6.13 17.96 -10.49
CA GLN A 149 7.47 17.75 -11.06
C GLN A 149 8.54 17.41 -10.00
N ASN A 150 8.14 16.92 -8.82
CA ASN A 150 8.91 16.90 -7.57
C ASN A 150 9.18 15.49 -7.01
N PHE A 151 8.83 14.42 -7.73
CA PHE A 151 9.22 13.06 -7.37
C PHE A 151 10.04 12.42 -8.49
N VAL A 152 10.92 11.52 -8.11
CA VAL A 152 11.77 10.73 -9.00
C VAL A 152 10.92 9.74 -9.76
N ARG A 153 11.06 9.75 -11.09
CA ARG A 153 10.45 8.76 -11.97
C ARG A 153 11.41 7.60 -12.18
N LEU A 154 11.10 6.45 -11.57
CA LEU A 154 11.93 5.25 -11.66
C LEU A 154 12.17 4.81 -13.11
N ASN A 155 11.15 4.88 -13.97
CA ASN A 155 11.27 4.53 -15.38
C ASN A 155 12.23 5.44 -16.18
N GLU A 156 12.63 6.59 -15.65
CA GLU A 156 13.62 7.48 -16.25
C GLU A 156 15.06 7.12 -15.85
N LYS A 157 15.24 6.37 -14.75
CA LYS A 157 16.55 5.98 -14.20
C LYS A 157 17.26 4.94 -15.06
N SER A 158 18.59 5.08 -15.18
CA SER A 158 19.42 4.21 -16.02
C SER A 158 19.45 2.77 -15.54
N TYR A 159 19.55 2.53 -14.23
CA TYR A 159 19.54 1.17 -13.66
C TYR A 159 18.21 0.45 -13.93
N PHE A 160 17.10 1.19 -13.84
CA PHE A 160 15.77 0.65 -14.05
C PHE A 160 15.53 0.32 -15.53
N LYS A 161 15.87 1.25 -16.44
CA LYS A 161 15.83 1.03 -17.89
C LYS A 161 16.66 -0.18 -18.30
N LYS A 162 17.88 -0.30 -17.77
CA LYS A 162 18.77 -1.43 -18.06
C LYS A 162 18.17 -2.76 -17.59
N ALA A 163 17.62 -2.82 -16.39
CA ALA A 163 16.97 -4.04 -15.88
C ALA A 163 15.74 -4.42 -16.73
N LEU A 164 14.94 -3.43 -17.12
CA LEU A 164 13.79 -3.64 -18.00
C LEU A 164 14.21 -4.13 -19.39
N GLU A 165 15.23 -3.52 -20.00
CA GLU A 165 15.79 -3.97 -21.28
C GLU A 165 16.35 -5.39 -21.20
N GLN A 166 17.01 -5.74 -20.10
CA GLN A 166 17.50 -7.11 -19.88
C GLN A 166 16.35 -8.12 -19.85
N SER A 167 15.26 -7.84 -19.13
CA SER A 167 14.09 -8.73 -19.09
C SER A 167 13.38 -8.87 -20.44
N LYS A 168 13.48 -7.88 -21.33
CA LYS A 168 12.95 -7.96 -22.69
C LYS A 168 13.81 -8.84 -23.60
N ASN A 169 15.13 -8.84 -23.36
CA ASN A 169 16.10 -9.59 -24.17
C ASN A 169 16.28 -11.03 -23.69
N ASP A 170 15.97 -11.33 -22.44
CA ASP A 170 16.08 -12.66 -21.83
C ASP A 170 14.80 -12.99 -21.05
N SER A 171 13.98 -13.90 -21.59
CA SER A 171 12.72 -14.32 -20.98
C SER A 171 12.88 -15.06 -19.65
N SER A 172 14.10 -15.49 -19.28
CA SER A 172 14.38 -16.08 -17.98
C SER A 172 14.61 -15.03 -16.87
N VAL A 173 14.78 -13.75 -17.25
CA VAL A 173 14.96 -12.62 -16.33
C VAL A 173 13.65 -11.87 -16.18
N LEU A 174 13.15 -11.78 -14.96
CA LEU A 174 11.98 -10.96 -14.64
C LEU A 174 12.36 -9.48 -14.62
N GLY A 175 11.45 -8.63 -15.10
CA GLY A 175 11.61 -7.18 -15.02
C GLY A 175 11.40 -6.67 -13.59
N PRO A 176 11.92 -5.47 -13.25
CA PRO A 176 11.86 -4.92 -11.90
C PRO A 176 10.42 -4.84 -11.35
N ASN A 177 9.44 -4.46 -12.18
CA ASN A 177 8.03 -4.40 -11.78
C ASN A 177 7.46 -5.77 -11.43
N LYS A 178 7.81 -6.81 -12.20
CA LYS A 178 7.32 -8.17 -11.94
C LYS A 178 7.93 -8.74 -10.67
N GLU A 179 9.24 -8.56 -10.48
CA GLU A 179 9.90 -8.97 -9.22
C GLU A 179 9.33 -8.23 -8.00
N PHE A 180 9.05 -6.93 -8.12
CA PHE A 180 8.38 -6.16 -7.07
C PHE A 180 7.02 -6.78 -6.71
N ILE A 181 6.17 -7.06 -7.69
CA ILE A 181 4.84 -7.64 -7.47
C ILE A 181 4.97 -9.01 -6.80
N ASP A 182 5.83 -9.88 -7.32
CA ASP A 182 6.01 -11.24 -6.81
C ASP A 182 6.47 -11.22 -5.35
N VAL A 183 7.43 -10.35 -5.01
CA VAL A 183 7.90 -10.18 -3.64
C VAL A 183 6.81 -9.65 -2.71
N MET A 184 6.12 -8.58 -3.11
CA MET A 184 5.14 -7.91 -2.27
C MET A 184 3.87 -8.74 -2.04
N THR A 185 3.56 -9.66 -2.95
CA THR A 185 2.35 -10.49 -2.88
C THR A 185 2.61 -11.90 -2.36
N GLU A 186 3.78 -12.47 -2.66
CA GLU A 186 4.05 -13.88 -2.39
C GLU A 186 5.13 -14.10 -1.33
N GLN A 187 6.08 -13.19 -1.09
CA GLN A 187 7.27 -13.50 -0.30
C GLN A 187 7.23 -12.97 1.14
N ILE A 188 6.36 -12.01 1.44
CA ILE A 188 6.14 -11.54 2.82
C ILE A 188 5.16 -12.49 3.50
N LYS A 189 5.65 -13.21 4.52
CA LYS A 189 4.89 -14.21 5.27
C LYS A 189 4.71 -13.77 6.72
N SER A 190 3.71 -14.36 7.37
CA SER A 190 3.45 -14.16 8.80
C SER A 190 3.15 -15.49 9.49
N SER A 191 3.69 -15.67 10.69
CA SER A 191 3.34 -16.77 11.59
C SER A 191 3.04 -16.21 12.97
N GLY A 192 1.75 -16.10 13.31
CA GLY A 192 1.33 -15.29 14.45
C GLY A 192 1.66 -13.82 14.21
N ASP A 193 2.30 -13.19 15.18
CA ASP A 193 2.72 -11.78 15.08
C ASP A 193 4.06 -11.59 14.36
N LEU A 194 4.83 -12.68 14.15
CA LEU A 194 6.13 -12.63 13.48
C LEU A 194 5.96 -12.53 11.96
N VAL A 195 6.56 -11.50 11.37
CA VAL A 195 6.65 -11.30 9.92
C VAL A 195 8.05 -11.68 9.44
N PHE A 196 8.15 -12.39 8.33
CA PHE A 196 9.42 -12.82 7.74
C PHE A 196 9.34 -12.87 6.20
N LEU A 197 10.49 -13.00 5.55
CA LEU A 197 10.60 -13.14 4.10
C LEU A 197 10.94 -14.59 3.73
N ASP A 198 10.27 -15.12 2.71
CA ASP A 198 10.73 -16.31 1.99
C ASP A 198 11.83 -15.94 0.96
N ASP A 199 12.65 -16.91 0.61
CA ASP A 199 13.75 -16.73 -0.34
C ASP A 199 13.21 -16.46 -1.75
N TYR A 200 13.84 -15.50 -2.43
CA TYR A 200 13.43 -15.05 -3.76
C TYR A 200 14.65 -14.87 -4.66
N PRO A 201 14.81 -15.67 -5.74
CA PRO A 201 16.03 -15.72 -6.54
C PRO A 201 16.06 -14.67 -7.67
N GLY A 202 15.49 -13.48 -7.46
CA GLY A 202 15.42 -12.43 -8.48
C GLY A 202 16.79 -11.83 -8.86
N ASN A 203 16.81 -11.11 -9.98
CA ASN A 203 17.98 -10.41 -10.48
C ASN A 203 18.02 -8.95 -10.04
N TYR A 204 16.84 -8.36 -9.81
CA TYR A 204 16.69 -7.01 -9.29
C TYR A 204 16.56 -7.03 -7.77
N ILE A 205 15.69 -7.91 -7.27
CA ILE A 205 15.44 -8.19 -5.87
C ILE A 205 15.89 -9.62 -5.58
N LYS A 206 16.93 -9.79 -4.77
CA LYS A 206 17.30 -11.11 -4.26
C LYS A 206 17.09 -11.19 -2.77
N ILE A 207 16.39 -12.22 -2.33
CA ILE A 207 16.22 -12.56 -0.92
C ILE A 207 16.86 -13.91 -0.68
N LYS A 208 17.73 -13.99 0.32
CA LYS A 208 18.43 -15.21 0.72
C LYS A 208 18.43 -15.34 2.23
N SER A 209 18.05 -16.50 2.73
CA SER A 209 17.89 -16.77 4.16
C SER A 209 17.00 -15.72 4.85
N GLY A 210 15.91 -15.34 4.17
CA GLY A 210 14.95 -14.35 4.66
C GLY A 210 15.46 -12.91 4.75
N GLN A 211 16.60 -12.60 4.12
CA GLN A 211 17.20 -11.26 4.10
C GLN A 211 17.38 -10.77 2.67
N ARG A 212 17.11 -9.48 2.43
CA ARG A 212 17.46 -8.86 1.15
C ARG A 212 18.98 -8.93 0.96
N LEU A 213 19.45 -9.24 -0.24
CA LEU A 213 20.87 -9.37 -0.51
C LEU A 213 21.59 -8.03 -0.30
N THR A 214 22.59 -8.05 0.57
CA THR A 214 23.59 -6.98 0.68
C THR A 214 24.82 -7.30 -0.17
N VAL A 215 25.07 -6.51 -1.21
CA VAL A 215 26.23 -6.72 -2.10
C VAL A 215 27.54 -6.43 -1.35
N GLY A 216 28.48 -7.37 -1.39
CA GLY A 216 29.78 -7.30 -0.69
C GLY A 216 29.77 -7.91 0.72
N SER A 217 28.59 -8.20 1.26
CA SER A 217 28.45 -9.01 2.47
C SER A 217 28.72 -10.48 2.14
N THR A 218 29.43 -11.15 3.03
CA THR A 218 29.82 -12.57 2.88
C THR A 218 29.05 -13.49 3.82
N GLY A 219 28.46 -12.94 4.88
CA GLY A 219 27.77 -13.67 5.93
C GLY A 219 28.69 -14.49 6.83
N ILE A 220 30.02 -14.36 6.69
CA ILE A 220 31.02 -15.14 7.44
C ILE A 220 31.95 -14.27 8.28
N ARG A 221 31.80 -12.95 8.26
CA ARG A 221 32.61 -12.06 9.09
C ARG A 221 32.19 -12.14 10.55
N GLN A 222 33.16 -12.03 11.45
CA GLN A 222 32.96 -12.12 12.89
C GLN A 222 32.12 -10.97 13.46
N LYS A 223 32.11 -9.81 12.77
CA LYS A 223 31.39 -8.61 13.18
C LYS A 223 30.30 -8.30 12.16
N ARG A 224 29.15 -7.86 12.66
CA ARG A 224 27.97 -7.61 11.83
C ARG A 224 27.31 -6.28 12.19
N VAL A 225 26.75 -5.61 11.18
CA VAL A 225 25.76 -4.56 11.33
C VAL A 225 24.43 -5.11 10.82
N LEU A 226 23.44 -5.23 11.70
CA LEU A 226 22.12 -5.73 11.39
C LEU A 226 21.18 -4.54 11.23
N VAL A 227 20.78 -4.25 10.00
CA VAL A 227 19.96 -3.08 9.67
C VAL A 227 18.51 -3.52 9.52
N PHE A 228 17.66 -3.09 10.44
CA PHE A 228 16.23 -3.32 10.47
C PHE A 228 15.48 -2.08 10.00
N GLY A 229 14.32 -2.30 9.41
CA GLY A 229 13.40 -1.24 9.03
C GLY A 229 12.32 -1.72 8.07
N GLY A 230 11.52 -0.77 7.62
CA GLY A 230 10.44 -1.02 6.67
C GLY A 230 10.90 -1.25 5.23
N SER A 231 10.01 -0.89 4.31
CA SER A 231 10.26 -0.92 2.86
C SER A 231 11.44 -0.03 2.44
N THR A 232 11.75 1.03 3.19
CA THR A 232 12.89 1.92 2.92
C THR A 232 14.24 1.27 3.18
N VAL A 233 14.34 0.27 4.07
CA VAL A 233 15.56 -0.55 4.24
C VAL A 233 15.57 -1.70 3.23
N PHE A 234 14.40 -2.29 2.97
CA PHE A 234 14.25 -3.35 1.97
C PHE A 234 14.58 -2.88 0.54
N CYS A 235 14.26 -1.61 0.22
CA CYS A 235 14.59 -0.93 -1.03
C CYS A 235 14.13 -1.72 -2.27
N ALA A 236 12.82 -1.91 -2.45
CA ALA A 236 12.29 -2.63 -3.61
C ALA A 236 12.44 -1.85 -4.93
N GLU A 237 12.64 -0.54 -4.81
CA GLU A 237 12.70 0.44 -5.90
C GLU A 237 14.00 0.35 -6.70
N VAL A 238 15.05 -0.22 -6.10
CA VAL A 238 16.42 -0.23 -6.61
C VAL A 238 16.99 -1.65 -6.61
N PRO A 239 17.97 -1.96 -7.49
CA PRO A 239 18.61 -3.26 -7.47
C PRO A 239 19.42 -3.47 -6.18
N ASP A 240 19.72 -4.73 -5.84
CA ASP A 240 20.42 -5.11 -4.60
C ASP A 240 21.64 -4.23 -4.27
N SER A 241 22.45 -3.88 -5.28
CA SER A 241 23.67 -3.07 -5.12
C SER A 241 23.43 -1.62 -4.68
N MET A 242 22.20 -1.13 -4.77
CA MET A 242 21.83 0.28 -4.54
C MET A 242 20.95 0.49 -3.30
N THR A 243 20.65 -0.59 -2.56
CA THR A 243 19.94 -0.50 -1.27
C THR A 243 20.79 0.23 -0.22
N ILE A 244 20.16 0.82 0.80
CA ILE A 244 20.89 1.47 1.91
C ILE A 244 21.93 0.50 2.52
N PRO A 245 21.59 -0.76 2.86
CA PRO A 245 22.57 -1.69 3.41
C PRO A 245 23.72 -2.04 2.46
N SER A 246 23.49 -2.18 1.15
CA SER A 246 24.58 -2.43 0.19
C SER A 246 25.50 -1.23 0.03
N GLN A 247 24.96 -0.02 0.02
CA GLN A 247 25.77 1.21 0.01
C GLN A 247 26.58 1.32 1.29
N LEU A 248 26.00 1.00 2.45
CA LEU A 248 26.71 0.99 3.74
C LEU A 248 27.83 -0.06 3.75
N GLN A 249 27.56 -1.28 3.27
CA GLN A 249 28.56 -2.35 3.15
C GLN A 249 29.76 -1.89 2.31
N LYS A 250 29.49 -1.22 1.19
CA LYS A 250 30.55 -0.66 0.34
C LYS A 250 31.39 0.36 1.10
N ILE A 251 30.77 1.30 1.80
CA ILE A 251 31.48 2.34 2.58
C ILE A 251 32.33 1.70 3.69
N ILE A 252 31.80 0.70 4.40
CA ILE A 252 32.52 -0.05 5.45
C ILE A 252 33.79 -0.71 4.90
N LEU A 253 33.68 -1.40 3.75
CA LEU A 253 34.83 -2.07 3.12
C LEU A 253 35.86 -1.07 2.56
N ASP A 254 35.39 0.03 1.98
CA ASP A 254 36.26 1.10 1.47
C ASP A 254 37.09 1.73 2.62
N ASN A 255 36.52 1.78 3.84
CA ASN A 255 37.18 2.22 5.08
C ASN A 255 37.91 1.10 5.85
N LYS A 256 38.10 -0.08 5.23
CA LYS A 256 38.92 -1.21 5.75
C LYS A 256 38.38 -1.90 7.00
N PHE A 257 37.10 -1.73 7.30
CA PHE A 257 36.43 -2.51 8.33
C PHE A 257 36.05 -3.90 7.78
N ASP A 258 36.40 -4.96 8.50
CA ASP A 258 36.01 -6.34 8.17
C ASP A 258 34.68 -6.69 8.85
N ILE A 259 33.59 -6.10 8.35
CA ILE A 259 32.26 -6.19 8.95
C ILE A 259 31.22 -6.50 7.85
N ASP A 260 30.31 -7.43 8.13
CA ASP A 260 29.17 -7.73 7.27
C ASP A 260 27.99 -6.82 7.62
N VAL A 261 27.30 -6.30 6.61
CA VAL A 261 26.01 -5.60 6.76
C VAL A 261 24.90 -6.53 6.30
N LEU A 262 23.89 -6.73 7.15
CA LEU A 262 22.75 -7.60 6.89
C LEU A 262 21.48 -6.75 6.78
N ASN A 263 20.70 -6.98 5.72
CA ASN A 263 19.46 -6.25 5.44
C ASN A 263 18.25 -7.05 5.96
N TYR A 264 17.78 -6.67 7.14
CA TYR A 264 16.55 -7.16 7.77
C TYR A 264 15.34 -6.26 7.45
N GLY A 265 15.40 -5.50 6.36
CA GLY A 265 14.28 -4.70 5.88
C GLY A 265 13.13 -5.59 5.46
N ILE A 266 11.91 -5.31 5.92
CA ILE A 266 10.69 -5.96 5.45
C ILE A 266 9.63 -4.89 5.15
N PRO A 267 9.01 -4.88 3.96
CA PRO A 267 8.00 -3.89 3.64
C PRO A 267 6.84 -3.85 4.65
N GLY A 268 6.44 -2.64 5.05
CA GLY A 268 5.29 -2.40 5.93
C GLY A 268 5.50 -2.64 7.44
N ILE A 269 6.66 -3.13 7.87
CA ILE A 269 6.90 -3.39 9.29
C ILE A 269 7.10 -2.11 10.11
N ARG A 270 6.77 -2.18 11.39
CA ARG A 270 6.94 -1.11 12.39
C ARG A 270 7.96 -1.51 13.46
N ILE A 271 8.24 -0.63 14.42
CA ILE A 271 9.25 -0.90 15.45
C ILE A 271 8.96 -2.16 16.27
N GLU A 272 7.69 -2.47 16.57
CA GLU A 272 7.34 -3.68 17.31
C GLU A 272 7.68 -4.96 16.54
N ASN A 273 7.50 -4.94 15.22
CA ASN A 273 7.85 -6.06 14.36
C ASN A 273 9.37 -6.19 14.23
N GLN A 274 10.11 -5.07 14.11
CA GLN A 274 11.56 -5.09 14.11
C GLN A 274 12.12 -5.71 15.40
N PHE A 275 11.54 -5.35 16.55
CA PHE A 275 11.91 -5.94 17.83
C PHE A 275 11.62 -7.45 17.88
N GLN A 276 10.44 -7.88 17.45
CA GLN A 276 10.10 -9.32 17.37
C GLN A 276 11.07 -10.10 16.46
N ILE A 277 11.45 -9.54 15.31
CA ILE A 277 12.42 -10.18 14.40
C ILE A 277 13.80 -10.23 15.06
N LEU A 278 14.22 -9.16 15.72
CA LEU A 278 15.48 -9.10 16.45
C LEU A 278 15.58 -10.20 17.53
N GLU A 279 14.47 -10.50 18.23
CA GLU A 279 14.43 -11.56 19.24
C GLU A 279 14.65 -12.97 18.66
N THR A 280 14.43 -13.16 17.36
CA THR A 280 14.69 -14.44 16.67
C THR A 280 16.17 -14.72 16.42
N ILE A 281 17.04 -13.70 16.56
CA ILE A 281 18.47 -13.80 16.28
C ILE A 281 19.19 -14.43 17.47
N GLN A 282 19.36 -15.74 17.41
CA GLN A 282 19.89 -16.54 18.53
C GLN A 282 21.37 -16.27 18.82
N ASP A 283 22.15 -15.86 17.82
CA ASP A 283 23.59 -15.64 17.91
C ASP A 283 23.97 -14.16 18.10
N LEU A 284 23.00 -13.29 18.46
CA LEU A 284 23.27 -11.88 18.72
C LEU A 284 24.26 -11.71 19.88
N GLY A 285 25.36 -10.99 19.65
CA GLY A 285 26.45 -10.87 20.62
C GLY A 285 27.34 -9.63 20.48
N PRO A 286 28.46 -9.55 21.22
CA PRO A 286 29.29 -8.34 21.30
C PRO A 286 29.89 -7.84 19.98
N GLY A 287 30.04 -8.72 19.00
CA GLY A 287 30.48 -8.37 17.64
C GLY A 287 29.44 -7.55 16.86
N ASP A 288 28.19 -7.52 17.32
CA ASP A 288 27.07 -7.02 16.54
C ASP A 288 26.68 -5.58 16.89
N THR A 289 26.31 -4.84 15.86
CA THR A 289 25.66 -3.55 15.98
C THR A 289 24.29 -3.63 15.33
N VAL A 290 23.24 -3.43 16.10
CA VAL A 290 21.85 -3.41 15.63
C VAL A 290 21.48 -1.96 15.30
N VAL A 291 20.91 -1.77 14.12
CA VAL A 291 20.42 -0.48 13.63
C VAL A 291 18.94 -0.60 13.35
N PHE A 292 18.11 0.19 14.04
CA PHE A 292 16.72 0.42 13.65
C PHE A 292 16.66 1.71 12.83
N TYR A 293 16.13 1.62 11.61
CA TYR A 293 15.89 2.76 10.73
C TYR A 293 14.42 2.78 10.34
N ASP A 294 13.63 3.58 11.05
CA ASP A 294 12.17 3.56 10.96
C ASP A 294 11.51 4.91 11.28
N GLY A 295 10.18 4.88 11.47
CA GLY A 295 9.35 6.02 11.88
C GLY A 295 8.21 6.33 10.90
N ILE A 296 8.34 5.95 9.62
CA ILE A 296 7.31 6.23 8.60
C ILE A 296 6.04 5.39 8.80
N ASN A 297 6.18 4.07 9.05
CA ASN A 297 5.04 3.18 9.22
C ASN A 297 4.35 3.40 10.58
N ASP A 298 5.13 3.76 11.60
CA ASP A 298 4.68 4.16 12.93
C ASP A 298 3.89 5.47 12.85
N LEU A 299 4.42 6.49 12.16
CA LEU A 299 3.70 7.73 11.88
C LEU A 299 2.39 7.48 11.14
N ASN A 300 2.41 6.65 10.09
CA ASN A 300 1.21 6.32 9.32
C ASN A 300 0.16 5.60 10.19
N THR A 301 0.60 4.83 11.20
CA THR A 301 -0.29 4.19 12.17
C THR A 301 -0.97 5.21 13.06
N VAL A 302 -0.21 6.14 13.65
CA VAL A 302 -0.77 7.26 14.45
C VAL A 302 -1.71 8.12 13.61
N PHE A 303 -1.35 8.40 12.35
CA PHE A 303 -2.20 9.14 11.43
C PHE A 303 -3.53 8.43 11.18
N ARG A 304 -3.50 7.11 10.92
CA ARG A 304 -4.70 6.29 10.74
C ARG A 304 -5.59 6.26 11.99
N LEU A 305 -5.01 6.10 13.17
CA LEU A 305 -5.75 6.16 14.45
C LEU A 305 -6.44 7.52 14.62
N GLY A 306 -5.77 8.61 14.24
CA GLY A 306 -6.35 9.95 14.24
C GLY A 306 -7.51 10.13 13.25
N LEU A 307 -7.43 9.50 12.06
CA LEU A 307 -8.54 9.49 11.11
C LEU A 307 -9.73 8.68 11.62
N GLU A 308 -9.48 7.57 12.31
CA GLU A 308 -10.51 6.70 12.89
C GLU A 308 -11.20 7.34 14.11
N SER A 309 -10.47 8.13 14.89
CA SER A 309 -11.03 8.86 16.04
C SER A 309 -11.93 10.04 15.65
N ASN A 310 -11.84 10.53 14.40
CA ASN A 310 -12.61 11.66 13.93
C ASN A 310 -14.08 11.30 13.61
N LYS A 311 -14.93 11.28 14.65
CA LYS A 311 -16.39 11.00 14.58
C LYS A 311 -17.23 12.04 13.79
N SER A 312 -16.61 13.11 13.27
CA SER A 312 -17.31 14.17 12.52
C SER A 312 -17.31 13.97 10.99
N VAL A 313 -16.64 12.92 10.50
CA VAL A 313 -16.88 12.37 9.16
C VAL A 313 -18.12 11.47 9.24
N ILE A 314 -19.17 11.81 8.48
CA ILE A 314 -20.55 11.28 8.52
C ILE A 314 -20.63 9.74 8.73
N PRO A 315 -21.63 9.24 9.51
CA PRO A 315 -21.56 7.97 10.23
C PRO A 315 -22.00 6.77 9.39
N LEU A 316 -21.18 5.74 9.43
CA LEU A 316 -21.46 4.30 9.50
C LEU A 316 -20.13 3.65 9.11
N GLY A 317 -19.49 2.88 10.00
CA GLY A 317 -18.23 2.18 9.67
C GLY A 317 -18.33 1.43 8.33
N PHE A 318 -19.52 0.90 8.04
CA PHE A 318 -19.92 0.35 6.75
C PHE A 318 -19.71 1.30 5.56
N VAL A 319 -20.09 2.58 5.63
CA VAL A 319 -19.92 3.54 4.51
C VAL A 319 -18.46 3.87 4.26
N LYS A 320 -17.62 3.88 5.31
CA LYS A 320 -16.18 4.05 5.19
C LYS A 320 -15.53 2.82 4.56
N GLU A 321 -15.88 1.62 5.01
CA GLU A 321 -15.44 0.35 4.42
C GLU A 321 -15.85 0.25 2.95
N VAL A 322 -17.11 0.56 2.65
CA VAL A 322 -17.69 0.68 1.31
C VAL A 322 -16.92 1.68 0.45
N ALA A 323 -16.65 2.89 0.94
CA ALA A 323 -15.95 3.92 0.18
C ALA A 323 -14.49 3.53 -0.10
N ALA A 324 -13.78 3.03 0.92
CA ALA A 324 -12.41 2.52 0.77
C ALA A 324 -12.34 1.31 -0.17
N TRP A 325 -13.32 0.41 -0.09
CA TRP A 325 -13.45 -0.73 -0.99
C TRP A 325 -13.76 -0.28 -2.43
N VAL A 326 -14.63 0.71 -2.62
CA VAL A 326 -14.93 1.29 -3.94
C VAL A 326 -13.71 2.00 -4.52
N GLU A 327 -12.96 2.75 -3.73
CA GLU A 327 -11.75 3.46 -4.15
C GLU A 327 -10.61 2.50 -4.53
N SER A 328 -10.47 1.39 -3.80
CA SER A 328 -9.49 0.35 -4.13
C SER A 328 -9.83 -0.41 -5.42
N HIS A 329 -11.09 -0.42 -5.83
CA HIS A 329 -11.54 -1.23 -6.97
C HIS A 329 -12.24 -0.46 -8.11
N SER A 330 -12.22 0.87 -8.13
CA SER A 330 -12.63 1.66 -9.29
C SER A 330 -11.73 2.86 -9.48
N LEU A 331 -11.15 2.99 -10.68
CA LEU A 331 -10.34 4.13 -11.07
C LEU A 331 -11.17 5.41 -11.17
N LEU A 332 -12.40 5.32 -11.68
CA LEU A 332 -13.33 6.45 -11.74
C LEU A 332 -13.71 6.91 -10.32
N ALA A 333 -14.05 5.98 -9.44
CA ALA A 333 -14.39 6.31 -8.07
C ALA A 333 -13.17 6.84 -7.31
N ARG A 334 -11.97 6.32 -7.57
CA ARG A 334 -10.72 6.89 -7.08
C ARG A 334 -10.53 8.33 -7.56
N GLY A 335 -10.72 8.62 -8.85
CA GLY A 335 -10.65 10.00 -9.35
C GLY A 335 -11.71 10.96 -8.76
N LEU A 336 -12.88 10.44 -8.35
CA LEU A 336 -14.00 11.25 -7.84
C LEU A 336 -14.07 11.33 -6.30
N ILE A 337 -13.52 10.34 -5.59
CA ILE A 337 -13.66 10.14 -4.14
C ILE A 337 -12.29 10.14 -3.44
N SER A 338 -11.18 9.88 -4.15
CA SER A 338 -9.86 9.91 -3.51
C SER A 338 -9.58 11.27 -2.90
N GLY A 339 -8.98 11.25 -1.72
CA GLY A 339 -8.78 12.44 -0.92
C GLY A 339 -10.02 12.94 -0.18
N TYR A 340 -11.23 12.40 -0.35
CA TYR A 340 -12.40 12.86 0.44
C TYR A 340 -12.28 12.50 1.93
N ILE A 341 -11.83 11.28 2.24
CA ILE A 341 -11.60 10.85 3.63
C ILE A 341 -10.38 11.58 4.20
N ASP A 342 -9.28 11.65 3.44
CA ASP A 342 -8.03 12.29 3.88
C ASP A 342 -8.11 13.83 3.94
N SER A 343 -8.95 14.47 3.13
CA SER A 343 -9.16 15.94 3.16
C SER A 343 -9.92 16.39 4.39
N SER A 344 -10.73 15.52 5.00
CA SER A 344 -11.34 15.80 6.30
C SER A 344 -10.30 15.87 7.42
N GLY A 345 -9.21 15.10 7.25
CA GLY A 345 -8.06 15.02 8.13
C GLY A 345 -8.38 14.66 9.59
N ILE A 346 -7.37 14.76 10.43
CA ILE A 346 -7.42 14.42 11.85
C ILE A 346 -8.03 15.57 12.64
N SER A 347 -8.77 15.24 13.70
CA SER A 347 -9.32 16.21 14.64
C SER A 347 -8.20 16.97 15.37
N LYS A 348 -8.40 18.27 15.62
CA LYS A 348 -7.42 19.09 16.35
C LYS A 348 -7.11 18.54 17.74
N ASN A 349 -8.12 18.01 18.42
CA ASN A 349 -7.97 17.43 19.76
C ASN A 349 -6.99 16.26 19.73
N PHE A 350 -7.23 15.28 18.85
CA PHE A 350 -6.33 14.13 18.69
C PHE A 350 -4.90 14.59 18.35
N LEU A 351 -4.74 15.51 17.39
CA LEU A 351 -3.41 16.02 17.05
C LEU A 351 -2.69 16.69 18.22
N SER A 352 -3.42 17.38 19.11
CA SER A 352 -2.82 18.13 20.21
C SER A 352 -2.53 17.32 21.48
N THR A 353 -3.18 16.15 21.65
CA THR A 353 -3.07 15.34 22.87
C THR A 353 -2.72 13.89 22.55
N ASP A 354 -3.59 13.21 21.82
CA ASP A 354 -3.55 11.76 21.70
C ASP A 354 -2.41 11.31 20.80
N ALA A 355 -2.13 12.05 19.72
CA ALA A 355 -1.06 11.74 18.79
C ALA A 355 0.31 11.64 19.47
N GLU A 356 0.64 12.55 20.40
CA GLU A 356 1.91 12.47 21.13
C GLU A 356 1.99 11.22 22.02
N ASN A 357 0.89 10.91 22.72
CA ASN A 357 0.82 9.72 23.57
C ASN A 357 0.97 8.43 22.75
N GLU A 358 0.30 8.35 21.59
CA GLU A 358 0.44 7.19 20.69
C GLU A 358 1.88 7.02 20.19
N VAL A 359 2.59 8.12 19.90
CA VAL A 359 4.02 8.06 19.55
C VAL A 359 4.85 7.54 20.72
N ALA A 360 4.60 8.01 21.94
CA ALA A 360 5.30 7.53 23.13
C ALA A 360 5.04 6.02 23.38
N ASP A 361 3.77 5.62 23.34
CA ASP A 361 3.33 4.27 23.69
C ASP A 361 3.74 3.22 22.65
N LEU A 362 3.68 3.56 21.36
CA LEU A 362 4.02 2.66 20.27
C LEU A 362 5.51 2.70 19.94
N TRP A 363 6.12 3.88 19.87
CA TRP A 363 7.46 4.02 19.33
C TRP A 363 8.54 4.06 20.41
N VAL A 364 8.43 4.96 21.39
CA VAL A 364 9.45 5.13 22.43
C VAL A 364 9.57 3.88 23.31
N LYS A 365 8.43 3.29 23.70
CA LYS A 365 8.43 2.07 24.54
C LYS A 365 9.13 0.88 23.87
N ASN A 366 8.93 0.69 22.56
CA ASN A 366 9.58 -0.38 21.82
C ASN A 366 11.08 -0.09 21.59
N ASP A 367 11.47 1.17 21.41
CA ASP A 367 12.89 1.57 21.42
C ASP A 367 13.59 1.17 22.72
N GLU A 368 12.98 1.50 23.87
CA GLU A 368 13.53 1.19 25.18
C GLU A 368 13.70 -0.33 25.35
N ALA A 369 12.68 -1.11 25.00
CA ALA A 369 12.72 -2.57 25.06
C ALA A 369 13.82 -3.17 24.16
N ALA A 370 13.92 -2.71 22.91
CA ALA A 370 14.95 -3.16 21.98
C ALA A 370 16.36 -2.81 22.49
N ARG A 371 16.54 -1.60 23.01
CA ARG A 371 17.82 -1.13 23.56
C ARG A 371 18.27 -1.94 24.77
N GLU A 372 17.35 -2.25 25.69
CA GLU A 372 17.62 -3.11 26.85
C GLU A 372 17.98 -4.52 26.41
N TYR A 373 17.22 -5.09 25.46
CA TYR A 373 17.49 -6.41 24.92
C TYR A 373 18.87 -6.49 24.27
N VAL A 374 19.21 -5.58 23.35
CA VAL A 374 20.52 -5.56 22.66
C VAL A 374 21.66 -5.40 23.65
N LYS A 375 21.51 -4.51 24.64
CA LYS A 375 22.49 -4.32 25.72
C LYS A 375 22.67 -5.59 26.54
N SER A 376 21.60 -6.34 26.83
CA SER A 376 21.68 -7.61 27.56
C SER A 376 22.48 -8.69 26.82
N LYS A 377 22.55 -8.60 25.49
CA LYS A 377 23.37 -9.47 24.62
C LYS A 377 24.83 -8.99 24.46
N GLY A 378 25.17 -7.84 25.04
CA GLY A 378 26.49 -7.21 24.88
C GLY A 378 26.72 -6.54 23.53
N ALA A 379 25.69 -6.49 22.67
CA ALA A 379 25.74 -5.85 21.36
C ALA A 379 25.56 -4.32 21.47
N SER A 380 25.84 -3.60 20.39
CA SER A 380 25.61 -2.15 20.28
C SER A 380 24.28 -1.85 19.60
N PHE A 381 23.59 -0.79 20.01
CA PHE A 381 22.29 -0.39 19.45
C PHE A 381 22.29 1.06 19.00
N VAL A 382 21.80 1.30 17.79
CA VAL A 382 21.56 2.63 17.21
C VAL A 382 20.14 2.65 16.66
N HIS A 383 19.37 3.67 17.04
CA HIS A 383 18.05 3.91 16.46
C HIS A 383 18.09 5.24 15.71
N ILE A 384 17.58 5.23 14.48
CA ILE A 384 17.60 6.35 13.55
C ILE A 384 16.16 6.64 13.13
N LEU A 385 15.68 7.85 13.43
CA LEU A 385 14.44 8.38 12.88
C LEU A 385 14.66 8.73 11.41
N GLN A 386 14.01 7.99 10.51
CA GLN A 386 14.19 8.17 9.07
C GLN A 386 13.60 9.51 8.58
N PRO A 387 14.18 10.12 7.53
CA PRO A 387 13.55 11.24 6.84
C PRO A 387 12.37 10.77 5.98
N ASN A 388 11.51 11.73 5.67
CA ASN A 388 10.44 11.57 4.70
C ASN A 388 10.21 12.88 3.93
N TRP A 389 9.36 12.82 2.91
CA TRP A 389 9.11 13.97 2.06
C TRP A 389 8.47 15.16 2.81
N VAL A 390 7.70 14.91 3.89
CA VAL A 390 7.08 16.01 4.66
C VAL A 390 8.09 16.80 5.51
N THR A 391 9.24 16.20 5.82
CA THR A 391 10.37 16.89 6.47
C THR A 391 11.38 17.47 5.50
N TYR A 392 11.41 16.97 4.26
CA TYR A 392 12.31 17.45 3.22
C TYR A 392 12.00 18.89 2.81
N GLN A 393 13.04 19.72 2.65
CA GLN A 393 12.89 21.14 2.31
C GLN A 393 11.99 21.37 1.08
N GLY A 394 12.12 20.54 0.03
CA GLY A 394 11.29 20.63 -1.17
C GLY A 394 9.83 20.17 -0.99
N GLY A 395 9.53 19.37 0.04
CA GLY A 395 8.17 18.94 0.37
C GLY A 395 7.46 19.86 1.35
N VAL A 396 8.19 20.52 2.26
CA VAL A 396 7.63 21.43 3.28
C VAL A 396 6.75 22.54 2.68
N GLU A 397 7.08 23.06 1.49
CA GLU A 397 6.26 24.07 0.82
C GLU A 397 5.01 23.47 0.16
N ALA A 398 5.14 22.29 -0.43
CA ALA A 398 4.05 21.59 -1.12
C ALA A 398 2.98 20.98 -0.19
N THR A 399 3.27 20.91 1.12
CA THR A 399 2.37 20.33 2.14
C THR A 399 1.41 21.34 2.78
N LYS A 400 1.55 22.65 2.52
CA LYS A 400 0.79 23.72 3.20
C LYS A 400 -0.72 23.67 2.92
N ASP A 401 -1.10 23.29 1.71
CA ASP A 401 -2.50 23.36 1.25
C ASP A 401 -3.23 22.01 1.33
N ASN A 402 -2.55 20.95 1.77
CA ASN A 402 -3.12 19.60 1.88
C ASN A 402 -3.18 19.15 3.33
N LYS A 403 -4.41 18.95 3.83
CA LYS A 403 -4.67 18.63 5.24
C LYS A 403 -3.99 17.33 5.71
N ARG A 404 -3.96 16.29 4.87
CA ARG A 404 -3.26 15.03 5.18
C ARG A 404 -1.80 15.30 5.50
N TRP A 405 -1.12 16.04 4.63
CA TRP A 405 0.30 16.32 4.80
C TRP A 405 0.58 17.26 5.97
N SER A 406 -0.28 18.26 6.23
CA SER A 406 -0.14 19.11 7.41
C SER A 406 -0.32 18.34 8.73
N ASP A 407 -1.27 17.40 8.76
CA ASP A 407 -1.53 16.56 9.93
C ASP A 407 -0.36 15.57 10.15
N MET A 408 0.10 14.90 9.08
CA MET A 408 1.28 14.01 9.14
C MET A 408 2.53 14.76 9.59
N LYS A 409 2.74 16.00 9.14
CA LYS A 409 3.84 16.85 9.60
C LYS A 409 3.72 17.20 11.10
N THR A 410 2.50 17.42 11.58
CA THR A 410 2.27 17.65 13.02
C THR A 410 2.66 16.42 13.82
N ILE A 411 2.26 15.23 13.38
CA ILE A 411 2.64 13.97 14.02
C ILE A 411 4.15 13.74 13.97
N GLN A 412 4.78 14.00 12.83
CA GLN A 412 6.24 13.91 12.65
C GLN A 412 7.01 14.76 13.67
N ASN A 413 6.50 15.94 14.03
CA ASN A 413 7.15 16.78 15.03
C ASN A 413 7.23 16.11 16.41
N TYR A 414 6.31 15.18 16.74
CA TYR A 414 6.40 14.39 17.98
C TYR A 414 7.52 13.36 17.91
N PHE A 415 7.71 12.68 16.77
CA PHE A 415 8.88 11.81 16.56
C PHE A 415 10.19 12.59 16.69
N GLU A 416 10.28 13.79 16.08
CA GLU A 416 11.44 14.67 16.21
C GLU A 416 11.66 15.13 17.65
N LYS A 417 10.58 15.43 18.40
CA LYS A 417 10.63 15.79 19.82
C LYS A 417 11.25 14.67 20.67
N TYR A 418 10.98 13.42 20.35
CA TYR A 418 11.58 12.26 21.02
C TYR A 418 12.95 11.88 20.45
N SER A 419 13.41 12.46 19.35
CA SER A 419 14.72 12.16 18.74
C SER A 419 15.78 13.14 19.23
N THR A 420 16.27 12.90 20.46
CA THR A 420 17.16 13.81 21.19
C THR A 420 18.44 13.11 21.65
N PRO A 421 19.48 13.86 22.05
CA PRO A 421 20.66 13.27 22.69
C PRO A 421 20.34 12.45 23.96
N VAL A 422 19.23 12.74 24.64
CA VAL A 422 18.82 12.03 25.87
C VAL A 422 18.26 10.64 25.54
N THR A 423 17.38 10.56 24.55
CA THR A 423 16.79 9.30 24.06
C THR A 423 17.75 8.50 23.18
N LYS A 424 18.83 9.13 22.68
CA LYS A 424 19.83 8.50 21.81
C LYS A 424 19.22 7.90 20.55
N ILE A 425 18.22 8.60 20.02
CA ILE A 425 17.66 8.35 18.69
C ILE A 425 18.21 9.41 17.76
N GLU A 426 18.94 8.97 16.74
CA GLU A 426 19.57 9.84 15.75
C GLU A 426 18.52 10.39 14.79
N ASN A 427 18.45 11.71 14.66
CA ASN A 427 17.44 12.35 13.84
C ASN A 427 17.95 12.58 12.41
N PHE A 428 17.43 11.82 11.44
CA PHE A 428 17.83 11.97 10.04
C PHE A 428 16.88 12.86 9.20
N THR A 429 15.87 13.49 9.80
CA THR A 429 14.77 14.15 9.05
C THR A 429 15.21 15.26 8.09
N LYS A 430 16.40 15.83 8.31
CA LYS A 430 17.01 16.91 7.51
C LYS A 430 18.25 16.50 6.72
N LYS A 431 18.65 15.23 6.77
CA LYS A 431 19.92 14.76 6.19
C LYS A 431 19.93 14.73 4.65
N LEU A 432 18.76 14.88 4.03
CA LEU A 432 18.61 14.93 2.58
C LEU A 432 18.51 16.35 2.02
N ASP A 433 18.31 17.39 2.85
CA ASP A 433 18.04 18.77 2.40
C ASP A 433 19.17 19.40 1.56
N GLY A 434 20.39 18.85 1.64
CA GLY A 434 21.54 19.29 0.83
C GLY A 434 21.58 18.77 -0.61
N LEU A 435 20.62 17.94 -1.03
CA LEU A 435 20.58 17.39 -2.38
C LEU A 435 20.00 18.40 -3.39
N THR A 436 20.57 18.43 -4.59
CA THR A 436 20.17 19.37 -5.66
C THR A 436 18.79 19.10 -6.24
N SER A 437 18.33 17.86 -6.12
CA SER A 437 17.01 17.40 -6.56
C SER A 437 16.44 16.49 -5.49
N THR A 438 15.12 16.41 -5.44
CA THR A 438 14.41 15.44 -4.61
C THR A 438 14.91 14.00 -4.90
N PRO A 439 15.34 13.24 -3.88
CA PRO A 439 15.64 11.82 -4.04
C PRO A 439 14.39 10.93 -3.91
N TYR A 440 13.25 11.53 -3.56
CA TYR A 440 12.03 10.82 -3.22
C TYR A 440 11.30 10.33 -4.47
N ILE A 441 10.97 9.05 -4.50
CA ILE A 441 10.11 8.42 -5.53
C ILE A 441 8.64 8.61 -5.17
N ASP A 442 8.35 8.50 -3.87
CA ASP A 442 7.09 8.89 -3.25
C ASP A 442 7.39 9.58 -1.91
N TRP A 443 6.44 9.69 -0.99
CA TRP A 443 6.68 10.40 0.27
C TRP A 443 7.70 9.74 1.22
N ALA A 444 8.14 8.50 0.95
CA ALA A 444 8.96 7.68 1.82
C ALA A 444 10.20 7.09 1.11
N HIS A 445 10.01 6.50 -0.06
CA HIS A 445 11.03 5.72 -0.77
C HIS A 445 12.00 6.61 -1.54
N LEU A 446 13.26 6.21 -1.55
CA LEU A 446 14.36 6.97 -2.11
C LEU A 446 14.94 6.26 -3.34
N ASP A 447 15.47 7.06 -4.25
CA ASP A 447 16.31 6.61 -5.34
C ASP A 447 17.73 6.21 -4.86
N GLU A 448 18.58 5.85 -5.82
CA GLU A 448 19.96 5.44 -5.56
C GLU A 448 20.81 6.54 -4.90
N ILE A 449 20.51 7.81 -5.17
CA ILE A 449 21.24 8.96 -4.63
C ILE A 449 20.84 9.18 -3.17
N GLY A 450 19.53 9.14 -2.88
CA GLY A 450 19.02 9.21 -1.52
C GLY A 450 19.52 8.06 -0.66
N ASN A 451 19.44 6.82 -1.15
CA ASN A 451 19.92 5.64 -0.43
C ASN A 451 21.42 5.73 -0.10
N LYS A 452 22.24 6.19 -1.06
CA LYS A 452 23.67 6.42 -0.82
C LYS A 452 23.90 7.49 0.26
N LYS A 453 23.17 8.61 0.21
CA LYS A 453 23.30 9.67 1.20
C LYS A 453 22.91 9.19 2.61
N ILE A 454 21.85 8.41 2.74
CA ILE A 454 21.48 7.81 4.04
C ILE A 454 22.56 6.85 4.54
N ALA A 455 23.14 6.03 3.66
CA ALA A 455 24.23 5.13 4.03
C ALA A 455 25.49 5.88 4.52
N GLU A 456 25.83 7.01 3.90
CA GLU A 456 26.93 7.89 4.35
C GLU A 456 26.68 8.45 5.75
N GLU A 457 25.47 8.94 6.02
CA GLU A 457 25.10 9.47 7.35
C GLU A 457 25.02 8.36 8.40
N MET A 458 24.52 7.18 8.02
CA MET A 458 24.49 6.01 8.88
C MET A 458 25.91 5.56 9.24
N PHE A 459 26.83 5.55 8.28
CA PHE A 459 28.24 5.27 8.55
C PHE A 459 28.86 6.26 9.54
N ALA A 460 28.59 7.57 9.39
CA ALA A 460 29.12 8.58 10.31
C ALA A 460 28.67 8.38 11.77
N VAL A 461 27.46 7.85 11.99
CA VAL A 461 26.97 7.46 13.32
C VAL A 461 27.63 6.18 13.81
N LEU A 462 27.84 5.21 12.92
CA LEU A 462 28.35 3.89 13.28
C LEU A 462 29.86 3.87 13.50
N GLU A 463 30.63 4.66 12.74
CA GLU A 463 32.09 4.62 12.71
C GLU A 463 32.75 4.62 14.11
N PRO A 464 32.37 5.49 15.06
CA PRO A 464 32.93 5.45 16.41
C PRO A 464 32.74 4.11 17.14
N LEU A 465 31.61 3.44 16.90
CA LEU A 465 31.30 2.13 17.48
C LEU A 465 32.11 1.01 16.82
N LEU A 466 32.35 1.11 15.51
CA LEU A 466 33.13 0.13 14.77
C LEU A 466 34.62 0.20 15.17
N VAL A 467 35.17 1.42 15.27
CA VAL A 467 36.55 1.65 15.74
C VAL A 467 36.76 1.17 17.17
N ALA A 468 35.79 1.39 18.06
CA ALA A 468 35.89 0.93 19.45
C ALA A 468 35.94 -0.60 19.56
N LYS A 469 35.36 -1.32 18.61
CA LYS A 469 35.38 -2.78 18.55
C LYS A 469 36.64 -3.35 17.89
N ASP A 470 37.37 -2.55 17.09
CA ASP A 470 38.63 -2.95 16.42
C ASP A 470 39.87 -2.81 17.31
N LYS A 471 39.75 -2.10 18.43
CA LYS A 471 40.76 -2.04 19.49
C LYS A 471 40.50 -3.14 20.51
#